data_AF-A0A1I6PP88-F1
#
_entry.id   AF-A0A1I6PP88-F1
#
_cell.length_a   1.000
_cell.length_b   1.000
_cell.length_c   1.000
_cell.angle_alpha   90.00
_cell.angle_beta   90.00
_cell.angle_gamma   90.00
#
_symmetry.space_group_name_H-M   'P 1'
#
loop_
_entity.id
_entity.type
_entity.pdbx_description
1 polymer ?
#
loop_
_entity_poly.entity_id
_entity_poly.type
_entity_poly.pdbx_seq_one_letter_code
_entity_poly.pdbx_strand_id
1 'polypeptide(L)'
;MSIEVTARALQWFQRELSLKEGDALRFDVRYDDAHSSGRNPHGFSLRLTMEKPRRPGIKTIVEGITFYIEEDELWFLDGNSLRVDYDVEDDELLYEIEDPV
;
A
#
# COMPACT_ATOMS: atom_id res chain seq x y z
N MET A 1 -10.96 7.10 4.47
CA MET A 1 -9.69 6.92 3.73
C MET A 1 -8.50 7.18 4.63
N SER A 2 -7.70 6.14 4.87
CA SER A 2 -6.37 6.20 5.48
C SER A 2 -5.54 5.05 4.93
N ILE A 3 -4.23 5.07 5.19
CA ILE A 3 -3.37 3.91 4.96
C ILE A 3 -2.95 3.37 6.33
N GLU A 4 -3.27 2.12 6.61
CA GLU A 4 -2.76 1.37 7.75
C GLU A 4 -1.66 0.43 7.25
N VAL A 5 -0.46 0.55 7.82
CA VAL A 5 0.64 -0.39 7.58
C VAL A 5 0.89 -1.12 8.88
N THR A 6 0.69 -2.44 8.89
CA THR A 6 0.93 -3.23 10.10
C THR A 6 2.43 -3.31 10.42
N ALA A 7 2.75 -3.68 11.66
CA ALA A 7 4.14 -3.89 12.05
C ALA A 7 4.82 -5.00 11.22
N ARG A 8 4.07 -6.01 10.76
CA ARG A 8 4.61 -7.09 9.92
C ARG A 8 4.97 -6.59 8.52
N ALA A 9 4.06 -5.84 7.89
CA ALA A 9 4.32 -5.21 6.60
C ALA A 9 5.50 -4.23 6.68
N LEU A 10 5.56 -3.40 7.73
CA LEU A 10 6.68 -2.49 7.95
C LEU A 10 8.03 -3.22 8.02
N GLN A 11 8.11 -4.29 8.81
CA GLN A 11 9.33 -5.11 8.92
C GLN A 11 9.70 -5.74 7.58
N TRP A 12 8.72 -6.22 6.82
CA TRP A 12 8.96 -6.73 5.48
C TRP A 12 9.52 -5.65 4.55
N PHE A 13 8.95 -4.44 4.53
CA PHE A 13 9.44 -3.35 3.71
C PHE A 13 10.86 -2.91 4.10
N GLN A 14 11.16 -2.84 5.40
CA GLN A 14 12.51 -2.54 5.88
C GLN A 14 13.52 -3.63 5.47
N ARG A 15 13.11 -4.90 5.45
CA ARG A 15 13.98 -6.03 5.10
C ARG A 15 14.19 -6.17 3.59
N GLU A 16 13.11 -6.29 2.83
CA GLU A 16 13.15 -6.61 1.40
C GLU A 16 13.47 -5.38 0.54
N LEU A 17 12.95 -4.21 0.92
CA LEU A 17 13.16 -2.97 0.17
C LEU A 17 14.24 -2.07 0.80
N SER A 18 14.82 -2.48 1.92
CA SER A 18 15.83 -1.69 2.67
C SER A 18 15.33 -0.29 3.05
N LEU A 19 14.01 -0.13 3.29
CA LEU A 19 13.44 1.16 3.69
C LEU A 19 13.95 1.59 5.06
N LYS A 20 14.22 2.88 5.20
CA LYS A 20 14.67 3.52 6.44
C LYS A 20 13.98 4.87 6.63
N GLU A 21 14.12 5.44 7.81
CA GLU A 21 13.65 6.79 8.12
C GLU A 21 14.05 7.79 7.02
N GLY A 22 13.08 8.59 6.56
CA GLY A 22 13.24 9.57 5.50
C GLY A 22 12.95 9.05 4.09
N ASP A 23 12.79 7.72 3.91
CA ASP A 23 12.35 7.14 2.64
C ASP A 23 10.83 7.26 2.47
N ALA A 24 10.40 7.07 1.22
CA ALA A 24 9.00 7.07 0.85
C ALA A 24 8.69 5.89 -0.08
N LEU A 25 7.55 5.24 0.18
CA LEU A 25 7.00 4.15 -0.60
C LEU A 25 5.61 4.53 -1.11
N ARG A 26 5.46 4.51 -2.43
CA ARG A 26 4.21 4.74 -3.14
C ARG A 26 3.53 3.41 -3.43
N PHE A 27 2.21 3.36 -3.24
CA PHE A 27 1.37 2.30 -3.80
C PHE A 27 0.76 2.79 -5.12
N ASP A 28 1.25 2.25 -6.23
CA ASP A 28 0.74 2.51 -7.58
C ASP A 28 -0.37 1.53 -7.93
N VAL A 29 -1.51 2.02 -8.41
CA VAL A 29 -2.63 1.19 -8.86
C VAL A 29 -2.38 0.75 -10.30
N ARG A 30 -2.37 -0.56 -10.54
CA ARG A 30 -2.21 -1.15 -11.87
C ARG A 30 -3.41 -2.02 -12.19
N TYR A 31 -3.92 -1.89 -13.41
CA TYR A 31 -4.84 -2.88 -13.95
C TYR A 31 -4.03 -4.13 -14.30
N ASP A 32 -4.45 -5.29 -13.80
CA ASP A 32 -3.81 -6.56 -14.08
C ASP A 32 -4.89 -7.55 -14.56
N ASP A 33 -4.75 -8.03 -15.79
CA ASP A 33 -5.68 -8.99 -16.40
C ASP A 33 -5.51 -10.41 -15.84
N ALA A 34 -4.45 -10.65 -15.05
CA ALA A 34 -4.24 -11.90 -14.36
C ALA A 34 -4.93 -11.88 -12.98
N HIS A 35 -5.59 -13.01 -12.70
CA HIS A 35 -6.33 -13.27 -11.47
C HIS A 35 -5.42 -13.06 -10.25
N SER A 36 -5.49 -11.87 -9.65
CA SER A 36 -4.92 -11.66 -8.33
C SER A 36 -5.79 -12.41 -7.33
N SER A 37 -5.16 -13.39 -6.69
CA SER A 37 -5.65 -14.17 -5.56
C SER A 37 -6.51 -13.30 -4.64
N GLY A 38 -7.70 -13.82 -4.34
CA GLY A 38 -8.87 -13.05 -3.98
C GLY A 38 -8.69 -12.11 -2.79
N ARG A 39 -8.94 -10.82 -3.06
CA ARG A 39 -9.48 -9.80 -2.13
C ARG A 39 -9.53 -8.40 -2.73
N ASN A 40 -9.03 -8.22 -3.96
CA ASN A 40 -9.11 -6.94 -4.65
C ASN A 40 -10.35 -6.89 -5.58
N PRO A 41 -11.26 -5.92 -5.41
CA PRO A 41 -12.39 -5.79 -6.30
C PRO A 41 -11.87 -5.27 -7.66
N HIS A 42 -12.24 -5.95 -8.76
CA HIS A 42 -12.11 -5.46 -10.14
C HIS A 42 -10.77 -5.63 -10.91
N GLY A 43 -9.89 -6.58 -10.55
CA GLY A 43 -8.72 -6.90 -11.40
C GLY A 43 -7.64 -5.82 -11.42
N PHE A 44 -7.42 -5.20 -10.26
CA PHE A 44 -6.32 -4.28 -10.04
C PHE A 44 -5.31 -4.89 -9.07
N SER A 45 -4.04 -4.54 -9.21
CA SER A 45 -2.95 -4.87 -8.29
C SER A 45 -2.26 -3.59 -7.83
N LEU A 46 -1.64 -3.64 -6.65
CA LEU A 46 -0.80 -2.55 -6.14
C LEU A 46 0.66 -2.86 -6.43
N ARG A 47 1.35 -1.93 -7.08
CA ARG A 47 2.81 -1.96 -7.25
C ARG A 47 3.45 -1.03 -6.23
N LEU A 48 4.63 -1.40 -5.77
CA LEU A 48 5.43 -0.59 -4.85
C LEU A 48 6.48 0.21 -5.62
N THR A 49 6.54 1.52 -5.40
CA THR A 49 7.54 2.40 -6.00
C THR A 49 8.23 3.25 -4.94
N MET A 50 9.56 3.23 -4.89
CA MET A 50 10.35 4.10 -4.01
C MET A 50 10.56 5.46 -4.67
N GLU A 51 9.62 6.37 -4.45
CA GLU A 51 9.65 7.75 -4.97
C GLU A 51 9.18 8.71 -3.88
N LYS A 52 9.65 9.97 -3.94
CA LYS A 52 9.15 11.02 -3.05
C LYS A 52 7.74 11.47 -3.48
N PRO A 53 6.83 11.75 -2.54
CA PRO A 53 5.48 12.21 -2.88
C PRO A 53 5.50 13.47 -3.73
N ARG A 54 4.71 13.49 -4.81
CA ARG A 54 4.55 14.66 -5.67
C ARG A 54 3.30 15.44 -5.29
N ARG A 55 2.15 14.76 -5.25
CA ARG A 55 0.82 15.28 -4.85
C ARG A 55 0.05 14.19 -4.11
N PRO A 56 0.53 13.75 -2.92
CA PRO A 56 -0.08 12.65 -2.20
C PRO A 56 -1.52 12.99 -1.86
N GLY A 57 -2.43 12.14 -2.31
CA GLY A 57 -3.85 12.24 -1.99
C GLY A 57 -4.15 11.75 -0.57
N ILE A 58 -3.51 10.65 -0.18
CA ILE A 58 -3.45 10.17 1.20
C ILE A 58 -2.03 9.71 1.52
N LYS A 59 -1.64 9.86 2.79
CA LYS A 59 -0.35 9.38 3.28
C LYS A 59 -0.41 9.03 4.76
N THR A 60 0.46 8.14 5.18
CA THR A 60 0.76 7.85 6.58
C THR A 60 2.28 7.85 6.79
N ILE A 61 2.72 8.08 8.02
CA ILE A 61 4.13 8.03 8.39
C ILE A 61 4.26 7.03 9.52
N VAL A 62 5.07 5.99 9.31
CA VAL A 62 5.32 4.93 10.28
C VAL A 62 6.84 4.79 10.42
N GLU A 63 7.36 4.94 11.65
CA GLU A 63 8.81 4.95 11.93
C GLU A 63 9.61 5.87 11.00
N GLY A 64 9.04 7.03 10.66
CA GLY A 64 9.69 8.02 9.80
C GLY A 64 9.75 7.66 8.31
N ILE A 65 9.15 6.53 7.90
CA ILE A 65 8.95 6.14 6.50
C ILE A 65 7.58 6.66 6.05
N THR A 66 7.53 7.28 4.87
CA THR A 66 6.29 7.80 4.30
C THR A 66 5.65 6.77 3.38
N PHE A 67 4.42 6.36 3.67
CA PHE A 67 3.63 5.49 2.81
C PHE A 67 2.48 6.29 2.21
N TYR A 68 2.28 6.23 0.89
CA TYR A 68 1.32 7.13 0.24
C TYR A 68 0.73 6.59 -1.07
N ILE A 69 -0.38 7.21 -1.46
CA ILE A 69 -1.03 7.08 -2.78
C ILE A 69 -1.17 8.49 -3.36
N GLU A 70 -0.86 8.66 -4.65
CA GLU A 70 -1.02 9.96 -5.32
C GLU A 70 -2.51 10.33 -5.49
N GLU A 71 -2.81 11.62 -5.56
CA GLU A 71 -4.17 12.13 -5.72
C GLU A 71 -4.90 11.52 -6.93
N ASP A 72 -4.19 11.34 -8.06
CA ASP A 72 -4.74 10.76 -9.29
C ASP A 72 -5.04 9.25 -9.21
N GLU A 73 -4.62 8.57 -8.13
CA GLU A 73 -4.85 7.14 -7.89
C GLU A 73 -5.89 6.88 -6.79
N LEU A 74 -6.37 7.92 -6.10
CA LEU A 74 -7.32 7.77 -4.98
C LEU A 74 -8.66 7.14 -5.37
N TRP A 75 -9.07 7.25 -6.63
CA TRP A 75 -10.32 6.68 -7.13
C TRP A 75 -10.39 5.16 -6.89
N PHE A 76 -9.24 4.48 -6.82
CA PHE A 76 -9.17 3.05 -6.54
C PHE A 76 -9.72 2.69 -5.15
N LEU A 77 -9.57 3.59 -4.19
CA LEU A 77 -10.08 3.36 -2.84
C LEU A 77 -11.58 3.64 -2.74
N ASP A 78 -12.17 4.41 -3.65
CA ASP A 78 -13.60 4.76 -3.63
C ASP A 78 -14.11 5.25 -2.24
N GLY A 79 -13.31 6.05 -1.53
CA GLY A 79 -13.64 6.53 -0.17
C GLY A 79 -13.22 5.61 0.98
N ASN A 80 -12.75 4.40 0.69
CA ASN A 80 -12.30 3.39 1.65
C ASN A 80 -10.85 3.59 2.12
N SER A 81 -10.43 2.84 3.12
CA SER A 81 -9.05 2.82 3.60
C SER A 81 -8.29 1.63 3.02
N LEU A 82 -6.97 1.79 2.89
CA LEU A 82 -6.08 0.70 2.53
C LEU A 82 -5.39 0.17 3.79
N ARG A 83 -5.55 -1.11 4.07
CA ARG A 83 -4.77 -1.83 5.06
C ARG A 83 -3.75 -2.70 4.36
N VAL A 84 -2.50 -2.60 4.80
CA VAL A 84 -1.35 -3.33 4.27
C VAL A 84 -0.77 -4.19 5.36
N ASP A 85 -0.82 -5.51 5.18
CA ASP A 85 -0.26 -6.49 6.08
C ASP A 85 0.70 -7.42 5.33
N TYR A 86 1.35 -8.32 6.07
CA TYR A 86 2.23 -9.32 5.50
C TYR A 86 1.95 -10.67 6.15
N ASP A 87 1.64 -11.65 5.32
CA ASP A 87 1.46 -13.04 5.70
C ASP A 87 2.82 -13.74 5.69
N VAL A 88 3.27 -14.13 6.88
CA VAL A 88 4.56 -14.82 7.05
C VAL A 88 4.48 -16.29 6.62
N GLU A 89 3.29 -16.89 6.63
CA GLU A 89 3.11 -18.30 6.26
C GLU A 89 3.19 -18.50 4.75
N ASP A 90 2.59 -17.58 3.98
CA ASP A 90 2.59 -17.62 2.51
C ASP A 90 3.71 -16.79 1.87
N ASP A 91 4.43 -15.98 2.67
CA ASP A 91 5.44 -15.01 2.21
C ASP A 91 4.86 -13.96 1.23
N GLU A 92 3.61 -13.54 1.48
CA GLU A 92 2.89 -12.61 0.61
C GLU A 92 2.46 -11.32 1.32
N LEU A 93 2.46 -10.21 0.59
CA LEU A 93 1.86 -8.95 1.04
C LEU A 93 0.34 -9.02 0.86
N LEU A 94 -0.38 -8.62 1.90
CA LEU A 94 -1.83 -8.55 1.90
C LEU A 94 -2.29 -7.10 1.79
N TYR A 95 -3.22 -6.85 0.86
CA TYR A 95 -3.84 -5.56 0.66
C TYR A 95 -5.35 -5.70 0.84
N GLU A 96 -5.90 -4.95 1.78
CA GLU A 96 -7.33 -5.00 2.11
C GLU A 96 -7.93 -3.60 1.98
N ILE A 97 -9.05 -3.52 1.28
CA ILE A 97 -9.84 -2.29 1.17
C ILE A 97 -10.93 -2.35 2.24
N GLU A 98 -10.84 -1.46 3.22
CA GLU A 98 -11.74 -1.43 4.38
C GLU A 98 -12.70 -0.25 4.30
N ASP A 99 -14.00 -0.53 4.43
CA ASP A 99 -15.04 0.49 4.48
C ASP A 99 -14.78 1.51 5.62
N PRO A 100 -15.05 2.81 5.39
CA PRO A 100 -15.02 3.78 6.47
C PRO A 100 -16.16 3.47 7.46
N VAL A 101 -15.80 3.32 8.74
CA VAL A 101 -16.75 3.13 9.85
C VAL A 101 -17.63 4.35 10.06
#